data_AF-A0A536SG71-F1
#
_entry.id   AF-A0A536SG71-F1
#
_cell.length_a   1.000
_cell.length_b   1.000
_cell.length_c   1.000
_cell.angle_alpha   90.00
_cell.angle_beta   90.00
_cell.angle_gamma   90.00
#
_symmetry.space_group_name_H-M   'P 1'
#
loop_
_entity.id
_entity.type
_entity.pdbx_description
1 polymer ?
#
loop_
_entity_poly.entity_id
_entity_poly.type
_entity_poly.pdbx_seq_one_letter_code
_entity_poly.pdbx_strand_id
1 'polypeptide(L)'
;MKPEVMEQLRAAADIYSLTKGVLELCAPYGPVHSFKLVHNRGAARVVCFIELESQKQQPALARALGAKLVNGSACLDIPVAEEFGGGFRVAPLHMQSRREAAQVTN
;
A
#
# COMPACT_ATOMS: atom_id res chain seq x y z
N MET A 1 -7.57 1.26 10.02
CA MET A 1 -6.24 1.39 10.64
C MET A 1 -6.38 2.25 11.88
N LYS A 2 -5.65 1.95 12.97
CA LYS A 2 -5.64 2.82 14.15
C LYS A 2 -4.97 4.17 13.82
N PRO A 3 -5.42 5.30 14.39
CA PRO A 3 -4.85 6.62 14.09
C PRO A 3 -3.34 6.71 14.36
N GLU A 4 -2.89 6.21 15.51
CA GLU A 4 -1.48 6.24 15.94
C GLU A 4 -0.56 5.52 14.93
N VAL A 5 -0.99 4.32 14.50
CA VAL A 5 -0.29 3.53 13.47
C VAL A 5 -0.28 4.26 12.13
N MET A 6 -1.38 4.92 11.78
CA MET A 6 -1.48 5.70 10.54
C MET A 6 -0.51 6.89 10.54
N GLU A 7 -0.45 7.65 11.63
CA GLU A 7 0.42 8.82 11.74
C GLU A 7 1.89 8.42 11.65
N GLN A 8 2.29 7.34 12.35
CA GLN A 8 3.64 6.81 12.29
C GLN A 8 4.03 6.39 10.86
N LEU A 9 3.17 5.63 10.17
CA LEU A 9 3.49 5.10 8.84
C LEU A 9 3.42 6.16 7.75
N ARG A 10 2.55 7.17 7.89
CA ARG A 10 2.44 8.29 6.93
C ARG A 10 3.72 9.14 6.90
N ALA A 11 4.46 9.21 8.00
CA ALA A 11 5.70 9.98 8.09
C ALA A 11 6.85 9.38 7.26
N ALA A 12 6.70 8.16 6.73
CA ALA A 12 7.71 7.55 5.88
C ALA A 12 7.84 8.31 4.55
N ALA A 13 9.07 8.70 4.20
CA ALA A 13 9.36 9.41 2.94
C ALA A 13 9.50 8.45 1.74
N ASP A 14 9.82 7.19 1.99
CA ASP A 14 10.09 6.19 0.96
C ASP A 14 9.66 4.77 1.36
N ILE A 15 9.72 3.86 0.39
CA ILE A 15 9.33 2.45 0.54
C ILE A 15 10.18 1.75 1.61
N TYR A 16 11.46 2.11 1.73
CA TYR A 16 12.37 1.49 2.69
C TYR A 16 11.95 1.83 4.13
N SER A 17 11.80 3.12 4.42
CA SER A 17 11.38 3.65 5.72
C SER A 17 10.00 3.13 6.10
N LEU A 18 9.09 3.05 5.12
CA LEU A 18 7.75 2.49 5.32
C LEU A 18 7.81 0.99 5.66
N THR A 19 8.58 0.22 4.89
CA THR A 19 8.76 -1.22 5.13
C THR A 19 9.32 -1.48 6.52
N LYS A 20 10.37 -0.74 6.90
CA LYS A 20 10.98 -0.83 8.23
C LYS A 20 9.94 -0.56 9.34
N GLY A 21 9.19 0.54 9.23
CA GLY A 21 8.17 0.88 10.22
C GLY A 21 7.06 -0.17 10.34
N VAL A 22 6.62 -0.76 9.23
CA VAL A 22 5.61 -1.84 9.28
C VAL A 22 6.18 -3.10 9.92
N LEU A 23 7.42 -3.49 9.61
CA LEU A 23 8.04 -4.68 10.20
C LEU A 23 8.28 -4.53 11.71
N GLU A 24 8.67 -3.33 12.16
CA GLU A 24 8.81 -3.02 13.59
C GLU A 24 7.49 -3.18 14.35
N LEU A 25 6.37 -2.74 13.74
CA LEU A 25 5.02 -2.93 14.30
C LEU A 25 4.59 -4.40 14.35
N CYS A 26 5.14 -5.25 13.48
CA CYS A 26 4.83 -6.69 13.43
C CYS A 26 5.66 -7.50 14.44
N ALA A 27 6.85 -7.02 14.81
CA ALA A 27 7.80 -7.76 15.65
C ALA A 27 7.19 -8.36 16.94
N PRO A 28 6.28 -7.69 17.67
CA PRO A 28 5.66 -8.27 18.87
C PRO A 28 4.78 -9.51 18.62
N TYR A 29 4.33 -9.73 17.39
CA TYR A 29 3.40 -10.81 17.01
C TYR A 29 4.11 -12.04 16.44
N GLY A 30 5.42 -11.95 16.22
CA GLY A 30 6.25 -13.02 15.69
C GLY A 30 6.82 -12.72 14.30
N PRO A 31 7.51 -13.70 13.70
CA PRO A 31 8.18 -13.53 12.42
C PRO A 31 7.17 -13.34 11.29
N VAL A 32 7.53 -12.50 10.32
CA VAL A 32 6.76 -12.29 9.09
C VAL A 32 7.18 -13.35 8.08
N HIS A 33 6.23 -14.18 7.66
CA HIS A 33 6.40 -15.18 6.60
C HIS A 33 6.40 -14.52 5.21
N SER A 34 5.45 -13.63 4.95
CA SER A 34 5.33 -12.93 3.69
C SER A 34 4.96 -11.46 3.89
N PHE A 35 5.58 -10.60 3.08
CA PHE A 35 5.38 -9.15 3.11
C PHE A 35 5.31 -8.63 1.67
N LYS A 36 4.20 -7.98 1.32
CA LYS A 36 4.00 -7.40 -0.01
C LYS A 36 3.53 -5.97 0.11
N LEU A 37 4.07 -5.12 -0.74
CA LEU A 37 3.79 -3.69 -0.75
C LEU A 37 3.45 -3.26 -2.19
N VAL A 38 2.32 -2.57 -2.35
CA VAL A 38 1.81 -2.10 -3.65
C VAL A 38 1.60 -0.60 -3.55
N HIS A 39 2.38 0.17 -4.31
CA HIS A 39 2.27 1.62 -4.35
C HIS A 39 1.36 2.06 -5.51
N ASN A 40 0.21 2.63 -5.18
CA ASN A 40 -0.63 3.34 -6.13
C ASN A 40 -0.31 4.84 -6.09
N ARG A 41 0.63 5.25 -6.96
CA ARG A 41 1.07 6.65 -7.10
C ARG A 41 -0.08 7.59 -7.41
N GLY A 42 -1.00 7.18 -8.29
CA GLY A 42 -2.13 8.02 -8.72
C GLY A 42 -3.13 8.32 -7.61
N ALA A 43 -3.14 7.53 -6.53
CA ALA A 43 -4.00 7.74 -5.36
C ALA A 43 -3.23 8.24 -4.13
N ALA A 44 -1.90 8.38 -4.21
CA ALA A 44 -1.02 8.62 -3.06
C ALA A 44 -1.26 7.61 -1.91
N ARG A 45 -1.33 6.32 -2.27
CA ARG A 45 -1.57 5.23 -1.30
C ARG A 45 -0.60 4.08 -1.49
N VAL A 46 -0.20 3.48 -0.38
CA VAL A 46 0.47 2.19 -0.33
C VAL A 46 -0.44 1.18 0.33
N VAL A 47 -0.63 0.04 -0.31
CA VAL A 47 -1.29 -1.12 0.30
C VAL A 47 -0.22 -2.13 0.70
N CYS A 48 -0.30 -2.61 1.94
CA CYS A 48 0.62 -3.60 2.49
C CYS A 48 -0.14 -4.86 2.91
N PHE A 49 0.34 -6.02 2.50
CA PHE A 49 -0.15 -7.34 2.92
C PHE A 49 0.94 -8.03 3.74
N ILE A 50 0.55 -8.52 4.92
CA ILE A 50 1.46 -9.10 5.90
C ILE A 50 0.90 -10.46 6.31
N GLU A 51 1.74 -11.49 6.26
CA GLU A 51 1.43 -12.82 6.80
C GLU A 51 2.51 -13.18 7.81
N LEU A 52 2.08 -13.54 9.02
CA LEU A 52 2.97 -14.06 10.05
C LEU A 52 3.23 -15.55 9.80
N GLU A 53 4.39 -16.05 10.23
CA GLU A 53 4.66 -17.49 10.25
C GLU A 53 3.63 -18.25 11.09
N SER A 54 3.23 -17.66 12.22
CA SER A 54 2.15 -18.18 13.04
C SER A 54 0.81 -17.54 12.67
N GLN A 55 0.02 -18.22 11.84
CA GLN A 55 -1.33 -17.77 11.47
C GLN A 55 -2.25 -17.55 12.68
N LYS A 56 -1.96 -18.18 13.83
CA LYS A 56 -2.72 -17.99 15.09
C LYS A 56 -2.61 -16.55 15.61
N GLN A 57 -1.52 -15.85 15.33
CA GLN A 57 -1.30 -14.46 15.75
C GLN A 57 -1.85 -13.43 14.75
N GLN A 58 -2.24 -13.88 13.56
CA GLN A 58 -2.72 -13.02 12.48
C GLN A 58 -3.92 -12.13 12.88
N PRO A 59 -4.95 -12.65 13.59
CA PRO A 59 -6.05 -11.80 14.04
C PRO A 59 -5.64 -10.80 15.11
N ALA A 60 -4.66 -11.14 15.96
CA ALA A 60 -4.14 -10.25 16.99
C ALA A 60 -3.39 -9.07 16.36
N LEU A 61 -2.49 -9.36 15.40
CA LEU A 61 -1.82 -8.33 14.58
C LEU A 61 -2.83 -7.41 13.89
N ALA A 62 -3.82 -8.00 13.19
CA ALA A 62 -4.81 -7.22 12.46
C ALA A 62 -5.59 -6.26 13.38
N ARG A 63 -6.02 -6.74 14.56
CA ARG A 63 -6.70 -5.89 15.56
C ARG A 63 -5.77 -4.81 16.12
N ALA A 64 -4.52 -5.16 16.40
CA ALA A 64 -3.54 -4.23 16.95
C ALA A 64 -3.26 -3.06 16.01
N LEU A 65 -3.14 -3.32 14.70
CA LEU A 65 -2.89 -2.29 13.70
C LEU A 65 -4.19 -1.64 13.18
N GLY A 66 -5.35 -2.23 13.48
CA GLY A 66 -6.62 -1.87 12.86
C GLY A 66 -6.64 -2.17 11.36
N ALA A 67 -5.92 -3.22 10.95
CA ALA A 67 -5.85 -3.73 9.58
C ALA A 67 -7.12 -4.52 9.23
N LYS A 68 -7.42 -4.65 7.93
CA LYS A 68 -8.42 -5.60 7.45
C LYS A 68 -7.76 -6.97 7.26
N LEU A 69 -8.49 -8.05 7.43
CA LEU A 69 -8.03 -9.37 6.98
C LEU A 69 -8.53 -9.61 5.55
N VAL A 70 -7.61 -9.91 4.63
CA VAL A 70 -7.92 -10.21 3.22
C VAL A 70 -7.22 -11.52 2.88
N ASN A 71 -7.99 -12.55 2.56
CA ASN A 71 -7.47 -13.90 2.24
C ASN A 71 -6.50 -14.46 3.30
N GLY A 72 -6.71 -14.13 4.57
CA GLY A 72 -5.84 -14.54 5.67
C GLY A 72 -4.66 -13.62 5.94
N SER A 73 -4.34 -12.65 5.07
CA SER A 73 -3.27 -11.68 5.32
C SER A 73 -3.81 -10.42 5.99
N ALA A 74 -3.01 -9.77 6.83
CA ALA A 74 -3.33 -8.45 7.37
C ALA A 74 -3.04 -7.39 6.30
N CYS A 75 -4.05 -6.59 5.98
CA CYS A 75 -4.04 -5.58 4.93
C CYS A 75 -4.11 -4.17 5.54
N LEU A 76 -3.03 -3.42 5.35
CA LEU A 76 -2.93 -2.01 5.69
C LEU A 76 -3.08 -1.17 4.42
N ASP A 77 -3.87 -0.12 4.53
CA ASP A 77 -4.07 0.85 3.46
C ASP A 77 -3.59 2.21 3.96
N ILE A 78 -2.42 2.61 3.48
CA ILE A 78 -1.56 3.64 4.08
C ILE A 78 -1.54 4.85 3.14
N PRO A 79 -2.09 6.00 3.55
CA PRO A 79 -1.90 7.24 2.81
C PRO A 79 -0.44 7.68 2.90
N VAL A 80 0.13 8.11 1.77
CA VAL A 80 1.50 8.63 1.67
C VAL A 80 1.50 10.01 1.04
N ALA A 81 2.60 10.74 1.13
CA ALA A 81 2.74 12.04 0.46
C ALA A 81 2.75 11.87 -1.08
N GLU A 82 2.42 12.92 -1.83
CA GLU A 82 2.42 12.87 -3.30
C GLU A 82 3.83 12.65 -3.86
N GLU A 83 4.83 13.15 -3.15
CA GLU A 83 6.26 12.99 -3.44
C GLU A 83 6.85 11.66 -2.94
N PHE A 84 6.05 10.77 -2.34
CA PHE A 84 6.52 9.52 -1.75
C PHE A 84 7.24 8.63 -2.76
N GLY A 85 8.47 8.22 -2.43
CA GLY A 85 9.31 7.40 -3.30
C GLY A 85 9.97 8.15 -4.47
N GLY A 86 10.01 9.49 -4.43
CA GLY A 86 10.81 10.33 -5.33
C GLY A 86 10.05 10.90 -6.53
N GLY A 87 10.43 12.12 -6.93
CA GLY A 87 9.73 13.02 -7.85
C GLY A 87 9.76 12.65 -9.34
N PHE A 88 9.38 11.43 -9.70
CA PHE A 88 9.01 11.14 -11.09
C PHE A 88 7.54 11.51 -11.28
N ARG A 89 7.29 12.71 -11.81
CA ARG A 89 5.97 13.10 -12.31
C ARG A 89 5.54 12.08 -13.36
N VAL A 90 4.62 11.19 -12.99
CA VAL A 90 4.00 10.27 -13.95
C VAL A 90 3.10 11.13 -14.83
N ALA A 91 3.57 11.47 -16.04
CA ALA A 91 2.73 12.12 -17.02
C ALA A 91 1.60 11.14 -17.40
N PRO A 92 0.32 11.55 -17.36
CA PRO A 92 -0.77 10.68 -17.79
C PRO A 92 -0.55 10.31 -19.26
N LEU A 93 -0.57 9.01 -19.57
CA LEU A 93 -0.62 8.55 -20.95
C LEU A 93 -1.93 9.09 -21.55
N HIS A 94 -1.80 9.99 -22.51
CA HIS A 94 -2.93 10.57 -23.23
C HIS A 94 -3.65 9.42 -23.95
N MET A 95 -4.77 8.95 -23.41
CA MET A 95 -5.69 8.05 -24.11
C MET A 95 -6.28 8.86 -25.27
N GLN A 96 -5.65 8.78 -26.46
CA GLN A 96 -6.25 9.28 -27.68
C GLN A 96 -7.57 8.54 -27.87
N SER A 97 -8.66 9.26 -27.62
CA SER A 97 -10.02 8.83 -27.91
C SER A 97 -10.06 8.33 -29.35
N ARG A 98 -10.37 7.03 -29.53
CA ARG A 98 -10.59 6.41 -30.82
C ARG A 98 -11.94 6.88 -31.36
N ARG A 99 -12.01 8.14 -31.79
CA ARG A 99 -13.16 8.71 -32.51
C ARG A 99 -12.64 9.54 -33.65
N GLU A 100 -12.34 8.88 -34.76
CA GLU A 100 -12.38 9.45 -36.11
C GLU A 100 -12.06 8.34 -37.12
N ALA A 101 -13.07 7.55 -37.46
CA ALA A 101 -13.11 6.77 -38.69
C ALA A 101 -14.56 6.78 -39.20
N ALA A 102 -15.09 7.99 -39.35
CA ALA A 102 -16.32 8.25 -40.07
C ALA A 102 -16.10 9.50 -40.91
N GLN A 103 -15.49 9.32 -42.08
CA GLN A 103 -15.68 10.12 -43.30
C GLN A 103 -14.57 9.77 -44.30
N VAL A 104 -14.88 8.94 -45.30
CA VAL A 104 -14.49 9.20 -46.68
C VAL A 104 -15.65 8.74 -47.58
N THR A 105 -16.37 9.74 -48.09
CA THR A 105 -17.28 9.70 -49.23
C THR A 105 -16.53 9.37 -50.52
N ASN A 106 -17.07 8.44 -51.31
CA ASN A 106 -17.47 8.66 -52.71
C ASN A 106 -18.39 7.53 -53.16
#